data_AF-A0A934C4D7-F1
#
_entry.id   AF-A0A934C4D7-F1
#
_cell.length_a   1.000
_cell.length_b   1.000
_cell.length_c   1.000
_cell.angle_alpha   90.00
_cell.angle_beta   90.00
_cell.angle_gamma   90.00
#
_symmetry.space_group_name_H-M   'P 1'
#
loop_
_entity.id
_entity.type
_entity.pdbx_description
1 polymer ?
#
loop_
_entity_poly.entity_id
_entity_poly.type
_entity_poly.pdbx_seq_one_letter_code
_entity_poly.pdbx_strand_id
1 'polypeptide(L)'
;MTPTSVPTSFTAAADEFVIQLAQERGLLQQAQIDAARALLAGQGGVPPSTLLDGLIHQGVLSSRKVAELLASEFGMPMAPDLTNVRITNDTLELVPRAVAARHRLLPLGRESGRLRVAISDPLDTDGIDALGYLVKMPLETMVATPEEIASAIDRFYGKDANSIDDLLNDLSVKEGAEETTAVTTETGAGGEATTTEADAPIIKLVHQIILEAIQRRASDIHVEPLEKRFRVRYRIDGVLIEVENPPKRLQLSIISRLKIMANISIAEKRIPQDGRIQISVGGKQLDLRVSSLPTVHGESIVMRILDKEGLTLGLPELGFFSDDAGTFERLISLPDGILLVTGPTGSGKTTTLYGCLHFINKPDRKIITVEDPVEYQLNGINQVPVRADVGMTFASALRAMLRQAPNIVMVGEIRDLETAEIAINASLTGHMVFSTLHTNDAPGAVTRLIDIGVKPFLVSTSLRAAMAQRLVRKICSHCRRPYVPDSRELRSLNINPAQSASATFAKGDGCGHCNSTGYRGRMGIFEIFVVNEEIQKMIYENAGTAKLRERARSLGMRTMREDGARKVTSGLTTIEEVVSITVGDAS
;
A
#
# COMPACT_ATOMS: atom_id res chain seq x y z
N MET A 1 20.63 -23.76 42.49
CA MET A 1 19.89 -22.91 41.54
C MET A 1 20.39 -21.50 41.74
N THR A 2 21.28 -21.05 40.87
CA THR A 2 21.77 -19.67 40.82
C THR A 2 20.64 -18.76 40.35
N PRO A 3 20.40 -17.60 40.98
CA PRO A 3 19.45 -16.63 40.46
C PRO A 3 20.02 -16.06 39.15
N THR A 4 19.29 -16.22 38.06
CA THR A 4 19.57 -15.56 36.79
C THR A 4 19.47 -14.05 37.00
N SER A 5 20.62 -13.36 36.93
CA SER A 5 20.72 -11.90 36.98
C SER A 5 19.98 -11.29 35.79
N VAL A 6 18.97 -10.46 36.06
CA VAL A 6 18.28 -9.64 35.06
C VAL A 6 19.25 -8.53 34.63
N PRO A 7 19.53 -8.34 33.32
CA PRO A 7 20.36 -7.24 32.86
C PRO A 7 19.63 -5.91 33.13
N THR A 8 20.30 -5.00 33.83
CA THR A 8 19.76 -3.71 34.29
C THR A 8 20.00 -2.56 33.30
N SER A 9 20.62 -2.82 32.15
CA SER A 9 21.26 -1.77 31.35
C SER A 9 20.31 -0.66 30.87
N PHE A 10 20.63 0.57 31.24
CA PHE A 10 20.29 1.76 30.47
C PHE A 10 21.22 1.83 29.23
N THR A 11 21.02 2.80 28.35
CA THR A 11 22.05 3.10 27.34
C THR A 11 23.30 3.66 28.05
N ALA A 12 24.50 3.46 27.49
CA ALA A 12 25.75 3.93 28.12
C ALA A 12 25.74 5.44 28.45
N ALA A 13 25.04 6.25 27.63
CA ALA A 13 24.85 7.68 27.87
C ALA A 13 23.86 7.97 29.01
N ALA A 14 22.81 7.15 29.15
CA ALA A 14 21.85 7.25 30.25
C ALA A 14 22.47 6.84 31.60
N ASP A 15 23.35 5.83 31.62
CA ASP A 15 24.08 5.47 32.84
C ASP A 15 25.02 6.59 33.30
N GLU A 16 25.73 7.23 32.38
CA GLU A 16 26.63 8.34 32.71
C GLU A 16 25.86 9.53 33.29
N PHE A 17 24.68 9.83 32.73
CA PHE A 17 23.76 10.84 33.28
C PHE A 17 23.32 10.52 34.72
N VAL A 18 22.89 9.28 34.98
CA VAL A 18 22.44 8.85 36.32
C VAL A 18 23.59 8.93 37.33
N ILE A 19 24.80 8.53 36.94
CA ILE A 19 25.99 8.57 37.79
C ILE A 19 26.36 10.02 38.13
N GLN A 20 26.39 10.91 37.13
CA GLN A 20 26.67 12.33 37.35
C GLN A 20 25.64 12.96 38.29
N LEU A 21 24.35 12.69 38.06
CA LEU A 21 23.26 13.21 38.89
C LEU A 21 23.34 12.71 40.34
N ALA A 22 23.74 11.45 40.55
CA ALA A 22 23.96 10.90 41.88
C ALA A 22 25.19 11.50 42.58
N GLN A 23 26.24 11.90 41.85
CA GLN A 23 27.36 12.67 42.42
C GLN A 23 26.95 14.08 42.84
N GLU A 24 26.21 14.79 41.99
CA GLU A 24 25.75 16.16 42.26
C GLU A 24 24.84 16.22 43.50
N ARG A 25 24.04 15.18 43.73
CA ARG A 25 23.17 15.02 44.91
C ARG A 25 23.92 14.48 46.15
N GLY A 26 25.23 14.26 46.08
CA GLY A 26 26.07 13.78 47.18
C GLY A 26 25.85 12.32 47.56
N LEU A 27 25.21 11.53 46.69
CA LEU A 27 24.95 10.10 46.90
C LEU A 27 26.13 9.23 46.45
N LEU A 28 27.01 9.75 45.61
CA LEU A 28 28.26 9.12 45.16
C LEU A 28 29.46 10.02 45.39
N GLN A 29 30.57 9.44 45.85
CA GLN A 29 31.88 10.07 45.87
C GLN A 29 32.73 9.58 44.69
N GLN A 30 33.63 10.43 44.20
CA GLN A 30 34.53 10.10 43.08
C GLN A 30 35.34 8.81 43.36
N ALA A 31 35.80 8.61 44.59
CA ALA A 31 36.53 7.41 45.00
C ALA A 31 35.73 6.11 44.84
N GLN A 32 34.40 6.16 45.00
CA GLN A 32 33.52 4.99 44.85
C GLN A 32 33.32 4.63 43.37
N ILE A 33 33.27 5.65 42.50
CA ILE A 33 33.17 5.46 41.04
C ILE A 33 34.48 4.91 40.49
N ASP A 34 35.61 5.46 40.91
CA ASP A 34 36.94 5.00 40.50
C ASP A 34 37.18 3.55 40.93
N ALA A 35 36.74 3.19 42.15
CA ALA A 35 36.79 1.80 42.64
C ALA A 35 35.90 0.85 41.81
N ALA A 36 34.68 1.27 41.46
CA ALA A 36 33.79 0.48 40.61
C ALA A 36 34.35 0.31 39.18
N ARG A 37 34.95 1.35 38.59
CA ARG A 37 35.63 1.30 37.28
C ARG A 37 36.84 0.37 37.30
N ALA A 38 37.67 0.42 38.35
CA ALA A 38 38.84 -0.45 38.49
C ALA A 38 38.46 -1.94 38.60
N LEU A 39 37.34 -2.25 39.26
CA LEU A 39 36.81 -3.61 39.36
C LEU A 39 36.30 -4.15 38.01
N LEU A 40 35.61 -3.30 37.23
CA LEU A 40 35.15 -3.65 35.88
C LEU A 40 36.30 -3.89 34.90
N ALA A 41 37.45 -3.20 35.07
CA ALA A 41 38.65 -3.40 34.26
C ALA A 41 39.43 -4.69 34.58
N GLY A 42 39.18 -5.33 35.74
CA GLY A 42 39.97 -6.44 36.26
C GLY A 42 39.39 -7.86 36.11
N GLN A 43 38.15 -8.03 35.64
CA GLN A 43 37.47 -9.34 35.62
C GLN A 43 37.17 -9.85 34.20
N GLY A 44 37.89 -10.90 33.78
CA GLY A 44 37.69 -11.63 32.52
C GLY A 44 36.59 -12.71 32.56
N GLY A 45 35.43 -12.41 33.14
CA GLY A 45 34.28 -13.32 33.19
C GLY A 45 32.98 -12.57 33.54
N VAL A 46 31.98 -12.68 32.65
CA VAL A 46 30.65 -12.02 32.62
C VAL A 46 30.60 -10.66 33.35
N PRO A 47 30.86 -9.54 32.66
CA PRO A 47 30.82 -8.21 33.27
C PRO A 47 29.39 -7.80 33.63
N PRO A 48 29.18 -7.01 34.72
CA PRO A 48 28.01 -6.14 34.81
C PRO A 48 27.91 -5.33 33.52
N SER A 49 26.73 -5.29 32.90
CA SER A 49 26.56 -4.68 31.57
C SER A 49 27.00 -3.22 31.54
N THR A 50 26.94 -2.51 32.66
CA THR A 50 27.29 -1.09 32.76
C THR A 50 27.90 -0.70 34.13
N LEU A 51 28.50 0.50 34.23
CA LEU A 51 29.10 1.02 35.47
C LEU A 51 28.05 1.25 36.58
N LEU A 52 26.84 1.63 36.21
CA LEU A 52 25.72 1.83 37.12
C LEU A 52 25.31 0.51 37.78
N ASP A 53 25.25 -0.58 36.99
CA ASP A 53 24.95 -1.93 37.47
C ASP A 53 25.97 -2.39 38.52
N GLY A 54 27.25 -2.10 38.28
CA GLY A 54 28.33 -2.40 39.22
C GLY A 54 28.19 -1.66 40.55
N LEU A 55 27.79 -0.39 40.52
CA LEU A 55 27.55 0.42 41.73
C LEU A 55 26.33 -0.06 42.53
N ILE A 56 25.29 -0.56 41.84
CA ILE A 56 24.12 -1.15 42.48
C ILE A 56 24.46 -2.50 43.12
N HIS A 57 25.18 -3.36 42.39
CA HIS A 57 25.55 -4.70 42.88
C HIS A 57 26.50 -4.65 44.09
N GLN A 58 27.35 -3.63 44.19
CA GLN A 58 28.22 -3.41 45.36
C GLN A 58 27.49 -2.80 46.56
N GLY A 59 26.20 -2.46 46.41
CA GLY A 59 25.38 -1.84 47.45
C GLY A 59 25.75 -0.37 47.72
N VAL A 60 26.51 0.27 46.83
CA VAL A 60 26.88 1.69 46.93
C VAL A 60 25.69 2.58 46.60
N LEU A 61 24.91 2.21 45.58
CA LEU A 61 23.56 2.71 45.34
C LEU A 61 22.54 1.59 45.47
N SER A 62 21.32 1.92 45.90
CA SER A 62 20.18 1.01 45.76
C SER A 62 19.35 1.39 44.54
N SER A 63 18.75 0.41 43.86
CA SER A 63 17.85 0.62 42.72
C SER A 63 16.70 1.58 43.06
N ARG A 64 16.24 1.56 44.32
CA ARG A 64 15.23 2.50 44.82
C ARG A 64 15.73 3.93 44.89
N LYS A 65 16.98 4.15 45.29
CA LYS A 65 17.60 5.50 45.30
C LYS A 65 17.76 6.05 43.89
N VAL A 66 18.08 5.20 42.93
CA VAL A 66 18.16 5.56 41.50
C VAL A 66 16.79 5.98 40.98
N ALA A 67 15.75 5.18 41.25
CA ALA A 67 14.38 5.51 40.85
C ALA A 67 13.89 6.83 41.48
N GLU A 68 14.17 7.07 42.77
CA GLU A 68 13.85 8.33 43.47
C GLU A 68 14.55 9.55 42.84
N LEU A 69 15.82 9.38 42.46
CA LEU A 69 16.64 10.41 41.82
C LEU A 69 16.06 10.79 40.45
N LEU A 70 15.75 9.79 39.61
CA LEU A 70 15.13 9.98 38.30
C LEU A 70 13.73 10.59 38.41
N ALA A 71 12.91 10.12 39.35
CA ALA A 71 11.58 10.68 39.62
C ALA A 71 11.66 12.17 39.96
N SER A 72 12.59 12.55 40.85
CA SER A 72 12.79 13.95 41.24
C SER A 72 13.29 14.83 40.10
N GLU A 73 14.18 14.32 39.24
CA GLU A 73 14.79 15.10 38.17
C GLU A 73 13.81 15.37 37.03
N PHE A 74 12.99 14.36 36.68
CA PHE A 74 12.00 14.47 35.61
C PHE A 74 10.62 14.97 36.09
N GLY A 75 10.48 15.32 37.37
CA GLY A 75 9.22 15.81 37.94
C GLY A 75 8.09 14.77 37.91
N MET A 76 8.45 13.49 38.00
CA MET A 76 7.52 12.36 37.95
C MET A 76 7.26 11.80 39.36
N PRO A 77 6.04 11.32 39.66
CA PRO A 77 5.78 10.62 40.92
C PRO A 77 6.41 9.22 40.93
N MET A 78 6.76 8.73 42.11
CA MET A 78 7.08 7.31 42.32
C MET A 78 5.80 6.47 42.19
N ALA A 79 5.90 5.32 41.54
CA ALA A 79 4.81 4.37 41.44
C ALA A 79 4.41 3.82 42.83
N PRO A 80 3.15 3.41 43.03
CA PRO A 80 2.76 2.64 44.21
C PRO A 80 3.51 1.30 44.25
N ASP A 81 3.56 0.68 45.43
CA ASP A 81 4.17 -0.66 45.58
C ASP A 81 3.50 -1.68 44.65
N LEU A 82 4.21 -2.03 43.57
CA LEU A 82 3.73 -2.91 42.51
C LEU A 82 3.41 -4.31 43.04
N THR A 83 3.92 -4.70 44.22
CA THR A 83 3.62 -5.98 44.87
C THR A 83 2.16 -6.09 45.31
N ASN A 84 1.47 -4.97 45.55
CA ASN A 84 0.09 -4.98 46.10
C ASN A 84 -0.94 -4.32 45.17
N VAL A 85 -0.54 -3.88 43.97
CA VAL A 85 -1.46 -3.28 43.00
C VAL A 85 -2.43 -4.33 42.45
N ARG A 86 -3.68 -3.92 42.23
CA ARG A 86 -4.67 -4.69 41.45
C ARG A 86 -4.87 -4.02 40.10
N ILE A 87 -4.57 -4.75 39.03
CA ILE A 87 -4.72 -4.28 37.65
C ILE A 87 -5.82 -5.12 36.99
N THR A 88 -6.77 -4.47 36.33
CA THR A 88 -7.85 -5.12 35.59
C THR A 88 -7.33 -5.72 34.28
N ASN A 89 -7.88 -6.85 33.82
CA ASN A 89 -7.51 -7.47 32.53
C ASN A 89 -7.64 -6.48 31.35
N ASP A 90 -8.72 -5.70 31.30
CA ASP A 90 -8.94 -4.66 30.28
C ASP A 90 -7.80 -3.62 30.20
N THR A 91 -7.06 -3.42 31.29
CA THR A 91 -5.89 -2.53 31.33
C THR A 91 -4.63 -3.25 30.85
N LEU A 92 -4.45 -4.52 31.22
CA LEU A 92 -3.32 -5.35 30.78
C LEU A 92 -3.38 -5.62 29.28
N GLU A 93 -4.56 -5.84 28.71
CA GLU A 93 -4.77 -6.09 27.28
C GLU A 93 -4.37 -4.91 26.38
N LEU A 94 -4.29 -3.69 26.92
CA LEU A 94 -3.84 -2.52 26.18
C LEU A 94 -2.35 -2.57 25.85
N VAL A 95 -1.58 -3.25 26.69
CA VAL A 95 -0.13 -3.31 26.57
C VAL A 95 0.27 -4.77 26.50
N PRO A 96 0.62 -5.29 25.32
CA PRO A 96 1.06 -6.68 25.19
C PRO A 96 2.29 -6.94 26.07
N ARG A 97 2.43 -8.15 26.63
CA ARG A 97 3.56 -8.53 27.51
C ARG A 97 4.91 -8.18 26.90
N ALA A 98 5.10 -8.47 25.60
CA ALA A 98 6.34 -8.17 24.90
C ALA A 98 6.67 -6.67 24.88
N VAL A 99 5.66 -5.80 24.84
CA VAL A 99 5.83 -4.34 24.92
C VAL A 99 6.17 -3.93 26.35
N ALA A 100 5.43 -4.46 27.33
CA ALA A 100 5.67 -4.22 28.76
C ALA A 100 7.10 -4.63 29.18
N ALA A 101 7.54 -5.84 28.81
CA ALA A 101 8.87 -6.35 29.13
C ALA A 101 9.97 -5.55 28.45
N ARG A 102 9.80 -5.22 27.17
CA ARG A 102 10.83 -4.56 26.38
C ARG A 102 11.06 -3.09 26.77
N HIS A 103 9.99 -2.36 27.01
CA HIS A 103 10.09 -0.97 27.46
C HIS A 103 10.13 -0.84 28.99
N ARG A 104 10.26 -1.97 29.69
CA ARG A 104 10.29 -2.04 31.16
C ARG A 104 9.21 -1.16 31.77
N LEU A 105 7.97 -1.41 31.36
CA LEU A 105 6.81 -0.66 31.77
C LEU A 105 5.63 -1.56 32.12
N LEU A 106 4.74 -1.06 32.98
CA LEU A 106 3.56 -1.77 33.44
C LEU A 106 2.35 -0.83 33.47
N PRO A 107 1.24 -1.14 32.77
CA PRO A 107 0.03 -0.33 32.86
C PRO A 107 -0.66 -0.56 34.21
N LEU A 108 -0.91 0.50 34.99
CA LEU A 108 -1.46 0.40 36.35
C LEU A 108 -2.98 0.54 36.40
N GLY A 109 -3.56 1.32 35.50
CA GLY A 109 -4.98 1.61 35.48
C GLY A 109 -5.33 2.79 34.61
N ARG A 110 -6.63 2.96 34.33
CA ARG A 110 -7.16 4.14 33.64
C ARG A 110 -7.78 5.09 34.65
N GLU A 111 -7.39 6.36 34.63
CA GLU A 111 -8.02 7.40 35.43
C GLU A 111 -8.17 8.67 34.61
N SER A 112 -9.36 9.29 34.64
CA SER A 112 -9.63 10.56 33.94
C SER A 112 -9.26 10.57 32.44
N GLY A 113 -9.44 9.43 31.75
CA GLY A 113 -9.13 9.30 30.32
C GLY A 113 -7.64 9.16 29.99
N ARG A 114 -6.78 8.97 30.99
CA ARG A 114 -5.33 8.72 30.84
C ARG A 114 -4.99 7.31 31.29
N LEU A 115 -3.95 6.73 30.70
CA LEU A 115 -3.40 5.45 31.14
C LEU A 115 -2.22 5.71 32.08
N ARG A 116 -2.34 5.28 33.35
CA ARG A 116 -1.21 5.30 34.28
C ARG A 116 -0.27 4.17 33.95
N VAL A 117 1.02 4.48 33.84
CA VAL A 117 2.06 3.52 33.48
C VAL A 117 3.25 3.68 34.42
N ALA A 118 3.66 2.59 35.08
CA ALA A 118 4.95 2.53 35.76
C ALA A 118 6.04 2.28 34.72
N ILE A 119 7.13 3.04 34.77
CA ILE A 119 8.30 2.92 33.87
C ILE A 119 9.58 2.82 34.70
N SER A 120 10.58 2.07 34.23
CA SER A 120 11.90 2.04 34.90
C SER A 120 12.86 3.09 34.38
N ASP A 121 12.63 3.60 33.16
CA ASP A 121 13.54 4.51 32.47
C ASP A 121 12.77 5.70 31.85
N PRO A 122 12.79 6.89 32.51
CA PRO A 122 12.20 8.11 31.96
C PRO A 122 12.89 8.64 30.69
N LEU A 123 14.10 8.17 30.36
CA LEU A 123 14.84 8.59 29.18
C LEU A 123 14.39 7.87 27.90
N ASP A 124 13.66 6.74 28.01
CA ASP A 124 13.04 6.03 26.86
C ASP A 124 11.78 6.76 26.34
N THR A 125 11.98 8.00 25.89
CA THR A 125 10.92 8.83 25.33
C THR A 125 10.31 8.25 24.05
N ASP A 126 11.09 7.48 23.29
CA ASP A 126 10.62 6.78 22.09
C ASP A 126 9.63 5.65 22.44
N GLY A 127 9.95 4.84 23.45
CA GLY A 127 9.08 3.79 23.97
C GLY A 127 7.79 4.33 24.56
N ILE A 128 7.87 5.40 25.35
CA ILE A 128 6.71 6.06 25.97
C ILE A 128 5.74 6.58 24.91
N ASP A 129 6.23 7.31 23.91
CA ASP A 129 5.38 7.84 22.85
C ASP A 129 4.83 6.77 21.90
N ALA A 130 5.64 5.74 21.58
CA ALA A 130 5.18 4.61 20.78
C ALA A 130 4.04 3.86 21.48
N LEU A 131 4.14 3.70 22.82
CA LEU A 131 3.07 3.16 23.62
C LEU A 131 1.82 4.05 23.58
N GLY A 132 1.98 5.37 23.74
CA GLY A 132 0.88 6.34 23.68
C GLY A 132 0.10 6.26 22.35
N TYR A 133 0.82 6.11 21.23
CA TYR A 133 0.21 5.88 19.91
C TYR A 133 -0.51 4.53 19.82
N LEU A 134 0.11 3.46 20.33
CA LEU A 134 -0.47 2.12 20.32
C LEU A 134 -1.77 2.02 21.12
N VAL A 135 -1.81 2.63 22.31
CA VAL A 135 -2.99 2.59 23.19
C VAL A 135 -4.02 3.67 22.87
N LYS A 136 -3.69 4.65 22.00
CA LYS A 136 -4.54 5.78 21.60
C LYS A 136 -5.05 6.62 22.78
N MET A 137 -4.24 6.74 23.84
CA MET A 137 -4.57 7.47 25.06
C MET A 137 -3.34 8.22 25.60
N PRO A 138 -3.51 9.39 26.23
CA PRO A 138 -2.42 10.07 26.92
C PRO A 138 -1.91 9.22 28.11
N LEU A 139 -0.60 9.21 28.30
CA LEU A 139 0.04 8.47 29.38
C LEU A 139 0.28 9.38 30.61
N GLU A 140 0.09 8.82 31.80
CA GLU A 140 0.55 9.38 33.08
C GLU A 140 1.65 8.46 33.61
N THR A 141 2.91 8.87 33.42
CA THR A 141 4.08 8.04 33.74
C THR A 141 4.51 8.21 35.19
N MET A 142 4.86 7.10 35.83
CA MET A 142 5.36 7.04 37.21
C MET A 142 6.64 6.20 37.22
N VAL A 143 7.61 6.54 38.07
CA VAL A 143 8.89 5.80 38.11
C VAL A 143 8.81 4.67 39.13
N ALA A 144 9.23 3.47 38.73
CA ALA A 144 9.40 2.30 39.61
C ALA A 144 10.77 1.67 39.40
N THR A 145 11.20 0.77 40.29
CA THR A 145 12.49 0.10 40.07
C THR A 145 12.39 -0.95 38.96
N PRO A 146 13.48 -1.23 38.22
CA PRO A 146 13.49 -2.27 37.20
C PRO A 146 13.03 -3.64 37.73
N GLU A 147 13.41 -3.98 38.97
CA GLU A 147 13.07 -5.24 39.61
C GLU A 147 11.58 -5.34 39.94
N GLU A 148 10.98 -4.25 40.46
CA GLU A 148 9.55 -4.17 40.75
C GLU A 148 8.72 -4.35 39.48
N ILE A 149 9.13 -3.72 38.37
CA ILE A 149 8.45 -3.84 37.07
C ILE A 149 8.60 -5.26 36.50
N ALA A 150 9.81 -5.82 36.48
CA ALA A 150 10.04 -7.16 35.95
C ALA A 150 9.22 -8.21 36.72
N SER A 151 9.22 -8.13 38.06
CA SER A 151 8.43 -9.02 38.91
C SER A 151 6.93 -8.88 38.66
N ALA A 152 6.44 -7.64 38.50
CA ALA A 152 5.04 -7.39 38.23
C ALA A 152 4.61 -7.88 36.84
N ILE A 153 5.44 -7.72 35.81
CA ILE A 153 5.16 -8.23 34.46
C ILE A 153 5.01 -9.75 34.48
N ASP A 154 5.94 -10.46 35.12
CA ASP A 154 5.88 -11.92 35.25
C ASP A 154 4.62 -12.38 36.01
N ARG A 155 4.20 -11.61 37.02
CA ARG A 155 3.00 -11.90 37.81
C ARG A 155 1.70 -11.68 37.03
N PHE A 156 1.60 -10.58 36.30
CA PHE A 156 0.34 -10.18 35.64
C PHE A 156 0.14 -10.79 34.26
N TYR A 157 1.22 -11.01 33.50
CA TYR A 157 1.14 -11.57 32.16
C TYR A 157 1.47 -13.07 32.10
N GLY A 158 1.95 -13.67 33.20
CA GLY A 158 2.35 -15.08 33.25
C GLY A 158 3.66 -15.37 32.49
N LYS A 159 4.18 -16.58 32.67
CA LYS A 159 5.39 -17.08 31.98
C LYS A 159 5.11 -17.75 30.64
N ASP A 160 3.87 -18.15 30.37
CA ASP A 160 3.44 -18.74 29.11
C ASP A 160 1.99 -18.36 28.81
N ALA A 161 1.74 -18.06 27.53
CA ALA A 161 0.45 -18.03 26.81
C ALA A 161 -0.27 -16.68 26.57
N ASN A 162 -0.35 -16.38 25.27
CA ASN A 162 -1.52 -15.90 24.52
C ASN A 162 -1.81 -14.39 24.44
N SER A 163 -1.24 -13.72 23.45
CA SER A 163 -1.90 -12.65 22.66
C SER A 163 -0.97 -12.14 21.56
N ILE A 164 -1.53 -11.81 20.39
CA ILE A 164 -0.95 -11.02 19.27
C ILE A 164 0.30 -11.62 18.59
N ASP A 165 1.15 -12.34 19.30
CA ASP A 165 2.28 -13.08 18.74
C ASP A 165 1.83 -14.13 17.73
N ASP A 166 0.65 -14.75 17.87
CA ASP A 166 0.14 -15.67 16.84
C ASP A 166 -0.24 -14.95 15.53
N LEU A 167 -0.69 -13.69 15.60
CA LEU A 167 -0.96 -12.86 14.42
C LEU A 167 0.32 -12.23 13.83
N LEU A 168 1.33 -11.97 14.67
CA LEU A 168 2.65 -11.50 14.25
C LEU A 168 3.53 -12.64 13.70
N ASN A 169 3.34 -13.87 14.18
CA ASN A 169 4.00 -15.08 13.68
C ASN A 169 3.42 -15.53 12.32
N ASP A 170 2.12 -15.26 12.07
CA ASP A 170 1.52 -15.44 10.73
C ASP A 170 2.05 -14.43 9.68
N LEU A 171 2.68 -13.35 10.14
CA LEU A 171 3.39 -12.35 9.31
C LEU A 171 4.87 -12.71 9.20
N SER A 172 5.18 -13.93 8.73
CA SER A 172 6.56 -14.29 8.39
C SER A 172 7.01 -13.47 7.18
N VAL A 173 7.78 -12.40 7.40
CA VAL A 173 8.61 -11.79 6.36
C VAL A 173 9.68 -12.83 6.04
N LYS A 174 9.59 -13.46 4.86
CA LYS A 174 10.73 -14.23 4.35
C LYS A 174 11.82 -13.22 4.04
N GLU A 175 12.74 -13.02 4.97
CA GLU A 175 14.03 -12.43 4.67
C GLU A 175 14.66 -13.31 3.59
N GLY A 176 14.96 -12.71 2.44
CA GLY A 176 15.46 -13.41 1.27
C GLY A 176 16.84 -14.01 1.54
N ALA A 177 16.87 -15.23 2.05
CA ALA A 177 17.98 -16.14 1.88
C ALA A 177 17.63 -17.07 0.71
N GLU A 178 17.91 -16.62 -0.51
CA GLU A 178 18.10 -17.57 -1.61
C GLU A 178 19.46 -18.24 -1.41
N GLU A 179 19.41 -19.56 -1.24
CA GLU A 179 20.53 -20.48 -1.37
C GLU A 179 21.33 -20.16 -2.63
N THR A 180 22.50 -19.57 -2.46
CA THR A 180 23.56 -19.63 -3.47
C THR A 180 24.73 -20.43 -2.89
N THR A 181 24.96 -21.53 -3.57
CA THR A 181 26.08 -22.47 -3.48
C THR A 181 27.41 -21.82 -3.10
N ALA A 182 28.10 -22.51 -2.19
CA ALA A 182 29.44 -22.24 -1.70
C ALA A 182 30.46 -21.82 -2.78
N VAL A 183 31.12 -20.67 -2.55
CA VAL A 183 32.53 -20.45 -2.88
C VAL A 183 33.16 -19.58 -1.79
N THR A 184 34.16 -20.14 -1.12
CA THR A 184 35.11 -19.46 -0.23
C THR A 184 35.94 -18.42 -0.98
N THR A 185 36.01 -17.17 -0.49
CA THR A 185 37.23 -16.47 0.01
C THR A 185 37.08 -14.94 -0.03
N GLU A 186 37.47 -14.33 1.11
CA GLU A 186 38.18 -13.04 1.28
C GLU A 186 37.44 -11.69 1.17
N THR A 187 37.22 -11.12 2.37
CA THR A 187 37.47 -9.74 2.79
C THR A 187 37.00 -8.58 1.91
N GLY A 188 35.91 -7.94 2.33
CA GLY A 188 35.53 -6.59 1.93
C GLY A 188 34.56 -5.99 2.95
N ALA A 189 35.00 -4.94 3.65
CA ALA A 189 34.24 -4.24 4.68
C ALA A 189 32.95 -3.61 4.13
N GLY A 190 31.82 -3.94 4.74
CA GLY A 190 30.53 -3.28 4.56
C GLY A 190 29.64 -3.67 5.72
N GLY A 191 29.40 -2.74 6.65
CA GLY A 191 28.70 -2.99 7.91
C GLY A 191 27.31 -3.57 7.69
N GLU A 192 27.13 -4.81 8.14
CA GLU A 192 25.82 -5.40 8.39
C GLU A 192 25.13 -4.55 9.47
N ALA A 193 24.02 -3.92 9.10
CA ALA A 193 23.11 -3.30 10.05
C ALA A 193 22.45 -4.41 10.88
N THR A 194 23.11 -4.76 11.98
CA THR A 194 22.50 -5.56 13.05
C THR A 194 21.26 -4.81 13.54
N THR A 195 20.09 -5.46 13.44
CA THR A 195 18.84 -4.96 13.99
C THR A 195 19.02 -4.66 15.47
N THR A 196 18.80 -3.40 15.87
CA THR A 196 19.01 -2.97 17.26
C THR A 196 17.74 -3.16 18.08
N GLU A 197 17.89 -3.35 19.40
CA GLU A 197 16.79 -3.46 20.35
C GLU A 197 15.89 -2.22 20.42
N ALA A 198 16.18 -1.13 19.69
CA ALA A 198 15.34 0.06 19.53
C ALA A 198 14.33 -0.04 18.36
N ASP A 199 14.50 -0.97 17.42
CA ASP A 199 13.74 -0.95 16.15
C ASP A 199 12.29 -1.44 16.25
N ALA A 200 11.96 -2.37 17.14
CA ALA A 200 10.66 -3.03 17.12
C ALA A 200 9.37 -2.20 17.39
N PRO A 201 9.33 -1.01 18.06
CA PRO A 201 8.11 -0.19 18.05
C PRO A 201 7.87 0.42 16.67
N ILE A 202 8.95 0.80 15.97
CA ILE A 202 8.90 1.30 14.59
C ILE A 202 8.49 0.17 13.65
N ILE A 203 9.00 -1.05 13.83
CA ILE A 203 8.56 -2.23 13.07
C ILE A 203 7.05 -2.42 13.22
N LYS A 204 6.53 -2.42 14.46
CA LYS A 204 5.10 -2.56 14.73
C LYS A 204 4.28 -1.44 14.09
N LEU A 205 4.73 -0.20 14.20
CA LEU A 205 4.07 0.96 13.59
C LEU A 205 3.99 0.83 12.06
N VAL A 206 5.11 0.49 11.41
CA VAL A 206 5.14 0.28 9.95
C VAL A 206 4.23 -0.88 9.54
N HIS A 207 4.26 -1.99 10.28
CA HIS A 207 3.36 -3.11 10.04
C HIS A 207 1.89 -2.72 10.21
N GLN A 208 1.55 -1.93 11.23
CA GLN A 208 0.19 -1.45 11.45
C GLN A 208 -0.27 -0.54 10.31
N ILE A 209 0.58 0.37 9.82
CA ILE A 209 0.28 1.21 8.66
C ILE A 209 -0.04 0.35 7.42
N ILE A 210 0.70 -0.73 7.20
CA ILE A 210 0.50 -1.65 6.07
C ILE A 210 -0.77 -2.49 6.26
N LEU A 211 -0.97 -3.08 7.43
CA LEU A 211 -2.14 -3.91 7.76
C LEU A 211 -3.44 -3.10 7.67
N GLU A 212 -3.44 -1.88 8.20
CA GLU A 212 -4.60 -0.99 8.12
C GLU A 212 -4.93 -0.65 6.66
N ALA A 213 -3.92 -0.39 5.83
CA ALA A 213 -4.13 -0.14 4.40
C ALA A 213 -4.78 -1.34 3.69
N ILE A 214 -4.32 -2.56 4.00
CA ILE A 214 -4.84 -3.81 3.43
C ILE A 214 -6.28 -4.06 3.88
N GLN A 215 -6.56 -3.94 5.19
CA GLN A 215 -7.92 -4.07 5.73
C GLN A 215 -8.89 -3.06 5.10
N ARG A 216 -8.41 -1.83 4.85
CA ARG A 216 -9.18 -0.78 4.16
C ARG A 216 -9.20 -0.95 2.63
N ARG A 217 -8.53 -1.96 2.07
CA ARG A 217 -8.41 -2.26 0.62
C ARG A 217 -7.85 -1.08 -0.18
N ALA A 218 -6.80 -0.48 0.34
CA ALA A 218 -6.05 0.54 -0.38
C ALA A 218 -5.30 -0.07 -1.58
N SER A 219 -5.19 0.67 -2.68
CA SER A 219 -4.30 0.34 -3.80
C SER A 219 -2.88 0.84 -3.59
N ASP A 220 -2.73 1.98 -2.90
CA ASP A 220 -1.45 2.62 -2.65
C ASP A 220 -1.41 3.18 -1.23
N ILE A 221 -0.24 3.08 -0.59
CA ILE A 221 0.10 3.73 0.67
C ILE A 221 1.08 4.86 0.35
N HIS A 222 0.75 6.07 0.76
CA HIS A 222 1.57 7.27 0.57
C HIS A 222 2.12 7.71 1.93
N VAL A 223 3.44 7.82 2.02
CA VAL A 223 4.17 8.25 3.22
C VAL A 223 4.98 9.49 2.84
N GLU A 224 4.53 10.66 3.29
CA GLU A 224 4.93 11.95 2.72
C GLU A 224 5.49 12.90 3.80
N PRO A 225 6.77 13.29 3.70
CA PRO A 225 7.34 14.29 4.58
C PRO A 225 6.95 15.71 4.16
N LEU A 226 6.32 16.46 5.06
CA LEU A 226 6.01 17.89 4.89
C LEU A 226 6.80 18.70 5.92
N GLU A 227 6.86 20.02 5.77
CA GLU A 227 7.66 20.91 6.65
C GLU A 227 7.45 20.62 8.15
N LYS A 228 6.19 20.62 8.60
CA LYS A 228 5.82 20.52 10.03
C LYS A 228 5.19 19.19 10.45
N ARG A 229 4.88 18.31 9.50
CA ARG A 229 4.17 17.04 9.78
C ARG A 229 4.63 15.92 8.87
N PHE A 230 4.44 14.68 9.31
CA PHE A 230 4.69 13.49 8.50
C PHE A 230 3.36 12.84 8.16
N ARG A 231 2.98 12.92 6.88
CA ARG A 231 1.62 12.59 6.45
C ARG A 231 1.54 11.18 5.90
N VAL A 232 0.53 10.41 6.32
CA VAL A 232 0.20 9.11 5.73
C VAL A 232 -1.17 9.19 5.05
N ARG A 233 -1.26 8.70 3.81
CA ARG A 233 -2.52 8.62 3.06
C ARG A 233 -2.68 7.27 2.40
N TYR A 234 -3.90 6.78 2.33
CA TYR A 234 -4.25 5.59 1.55
C TYR A 234 -5.03 6.00 0.31
N ARG A 235 -4.70 5.37 -0.83
CA ARG A 235 -5.56 5.44 -2.01
C ARG A 235 -6.59 4.33 -1.93
N ILE A 236 -7.83 4.66 -1.59
CA ILE A 236 -8.94 3.69 -1.50
C ILE A 236 -9.94 4.02 -2.59
N ASP A 237 -10.23 3.03 -3.44
CA ASP A 237 -11.12 3.20 -4.60
C ASP A 237 -10.76 4.41 -5.48
N GLY A 238 -9.45 4.66 -5.64
CA GLY A 238 -8.91 5.76 -6.46
C GLY A 238 -8.75 7.10 -5.74
N VAL A 239 -9.37 7.27 -4.58
CA VAL A 239 -9.36 8.54 -3.80
C VAL A 239 -8.31 8.48 -2.70
N LEU A 240 -7.57 9.58 -2.51
CA LEU A 240 -6.61 9.72 -1.42
C LEU A 240 -7.33 10.13 -0.13
N ILE A 241 -7.16 9.33 0.91
CA ILE A 241 -7.73 9.55 2.24
C ILE A 241 -6.57 9.70 3.22
N GLU A 242 -6.48 10.85 3.89
CA GLU A 242 -5.52 11.08 4.97
C GLU A 242 -5.94 10.27 6.20
N VAL A 243 -4.99 9.57 6.80
CA VAL A 243 -5.18 8.81 8.03
C VAL A 243 -4.45 9.48 9.19
N GLU A 244 -4.51 8.87 10.37
CA GLU A 244 -3.82 9.40 11.54
C GLU A 244 -2.31 9.46 11.28
N ASN A 245 -1.75 10.67 11.38
CA ASN A 245 -0.38 10.95 11.01
C ASN A 245 0.57 10.56 12.14
N PRO A 246 1.65 9.79 11.87
CA PRO A 246 2.68 9.56 12.86
C PRO A 246 3.39 10.87 13.28
N PRO A 247 3.92 10.94 14.51
CA PRO A 247 4.72 12.09 14.94
C PRO A 247 5.88 12.39 13.99
N LYS A 248 6.10 13.67 13.67
CA LYS A 248 7.14 14.12 12.73
C LYS A 248 8.54 13.60 13.08
N ARG A 249 8.85 13.47 14.38
CA ARG A 249 10.14 12.95 14.88
C ARG A 249 10.42 11.50 14.46
N LEU A 250 9.39 10.69 14.20
CA LEU A 250 9.53 9.29 13.76
C LEU A 250 9.79 9.14 12.25
N GLN A 251 9.79 10.24 11.49
CA GLN A 251 9.92 10.20 10.03
C GLN A 251 11.15 9.40 9.55
N LEU A 252 12.33 9.68 10.11
CA LEU A 252 13.56 9.03 9.65
C LEU A 252 13.56 7.53 9.94
N SER A 253 13.07 7.13 11.12
CA SER A 253 12.98 5.73 11.52
C SER A 253 11.98 4.96 10.65
N ILE A 254 10.82 5.56 10.33
CA ILE A 254 9.81 4.95 9.44
C ILE A 254 10.35 4.79 8.02
N ILE A 255 10.99 5.83 7.46
CA ILE A 255 11.60 5.78 6.12
C ILE A 255 12.69 4.70 6.09
N SER A 256 13.58 4.67 7.08
CA SER A 256 14.65 3.67 7.17
C SER A 256 14.08 2.25 7.22
N ARG A 257 13.07 2.02 8.05
CA ARG A 257 12.43 0.70 8.17
C ARG A 257 11.79 0.25 6.86
N LEU A 258 11.08 1.15 6.17
CA LEU A 258 10.49 0.85 4.86
C LEU A 258 11.56 0.51 3.81
N LYS A 259 12.70 1.22 3.82
CA LYS A 259 13.83 0.94 2.93
C LYS A 259 14.46 -0.43 3.19
N ILE A 260 14.65 -0.80 4.46
CA ILE A 260 15.13 -2.12 4.87
C ILE A 260 14.19 -3.19 4.33
N MET A 261 12.88 -3.06 4.57
CA MET A 261 11.89 -4.03 4.11
C MET A 261 11.87 -4.16 2.58
N ALA A 262 12.13 -3.07 1.85
CA ALA A 262 12.13 -3.04 0.39
C ALA A 262 13.47 -3.43 -0.25
N ASN A 263 14.48 -3.76 0.56
CA ASN A 263 15.86 -4.04 0.14
C ASN A 263 16.49 -2.93 -0.72
N ILE A 264 16.32 -1.66 -0.29
CA ILE A 264 16.91 -0.47 -0.95
C ILE A 264 17.84 0.29 -0.02
N SER A 265 18.75 1.11 -0.57
CA SER A 265 19.81 1.76 0.20
C SER A 265 19.27 2.84 1.14
N ILE A 266 19.58 2.69 2.42
CA ILE A 266 19.29 3.67 3.48
C ILE A 266 20.24 4.86 3.39
N ALA A 267 21.49 4.61 3.01
CA ALA A 267 22.54 5.62 2.93
C ALA A 267 22.31 6.59 1.77
N GLU A 268 21.81 6.08 0.64
CA GLU A 268 21.48 6.92 -0.50
C GLU A 268 20.09 7.55 -0.32
N LYS A 269 20.02 8.88 -0.44
CA LYS A 269 18.82 9.69 -0.20
C LYS A 269 18.61 10.77 -1.27
N ARG A 270 19.47 10.81 -2.29
CA ARG A 270 19.54 11.90 -3.29
C ARG A 270 18.98 11.49 -4.65
N ILE A 271 18.83 10.19 -4.90
CA ILE A 271 18.26 9.66 -6.13
C ILE A 271 17.00 8.83 -5.82
N PRO A 272 16.06 8.72 -6.79
CA PRO A 272 14.95 7.79 -6.68
C PRO A 272 15.44 6.34 -6.55
N GLN A 273 14.70 5.53 -5.78
CA GLN A 273 14.99 4.12 -5.58
C GLN A 273 13.69 3.32 -5.61
N ASP A 274 13.72 2.15 -6.26
CA ASP A 274 12.58 1.24 -6.33
C ASP A 274 12.93 -0.11 -5.70
N GLY A 275 11.98 -0.70 -5.00
CA GLY A 275 12.14 -1.96 -4.28
C GLY A 275 10.83 -2.74 -4.20
N ARG A 276 10.87 -3.89 -3.51
CA ARG A 276 9.68 -4.72 -3.28
C ARG A 276 9.64 -5.25 -1.85
N ILE A 277 8.45 -5.31 -1.28
CA ILE A 277 8.20 -5.92 0.03
C ILE A 277 7.22 -7.06 -0.17
N GLN A 278 7.60 -8.27 0.23
CA GLN A 278 6.69 -9.41 0.28
C GLN A 278 6.17 -9.60 1.71
N ILE A 279 4.86 -9.69 1.86
CA ILE A 279 4.22 -9.91 3.16
C ILE A 279 3.13 -10.98 3.05
N SER A 280 2.93 -11.72 4.13
CA SER A 280 1.83 -12.68 4.26
C SER A 280 0.80 -12.15 5.25
N VAL A 281 -0.44 -11.89 4.82
CA VAL A 281 -1.51 -11.37 5.70
C VAL A 281 -2.72 -12.29 5.60
N GLY A 282 -3.09 -12.95 6.71
CA GLY A 282 -4.26 -13.84 6.76
C GLY A 282 -4.19 -14.98 5.75
N GLY A 283 -3.00 -15.58 5.59
CA GLY A 283 -2.73 -16.64 4.62
C GLY A 283 -2.54 -16.18 3.17
N LYS A 284 -2.75 -14.90 2.85
CA LYS A 284 -2.55 -14.34 1.50
C LYS A 284 -1.16 -13.74 1.36
N GLN A 285 -0.48 -14.11 0.28
CA GLN A 285 0.82 -13.52 -0.10
C GLN A 285 0.60 -12.25 -0.94
N LEU A 286 0.98 -11.10 -0.38
CA LEU A 286 0.90 -9.80 -1.03
C LEU A 286 2.29 -9.30 -1.41
N ASP A 287 2.40 -8.65 -2.57
CA ASP A 287 3.63 -8.01 -3.04
C ASP A 287 3.41 -6.49 -3.07
N LEU A 288 4.27 -5.72 -2.43
CA LEU A 288 4.21 -4.27 -2.44
C LEU A 288 5.38 -3.74 -3.28
N ARG A 289 5.08 -3.03 -4.36
CA ARG A 289 6.10 -2.27 -5.10
C ARG A 289 6.34 -0.95 -4.38
N VAL A 290 7.58 -0.70 -4.00
CA VAL A 290 7.97 0.48 -3.22
C VAL A 290 8.78 1.42 -4.10
N SER A 291 8.45 2.71 -4.06
CA SER A 291 9.22 3.77 -4.71
C SER A 291 9.55 4.86 -3.68
N SER A 292 10.84 5.15 -3.52
CA SER A 292 11.38 6.21 -2.67
C SER A 292 11.83 7.37 -3.54
N LEU A 293 11.26 8.55 -3.32
CA LEU A 293 11.56 9.77 -4.08
C LEU A 293 12.08 10.86 -3.14
N PRO A 294 13.31 11.38 -3.36
CA PRO A 294 13.82 12.53 -2.60
C PRO A 294 12.95 13.77 -2.77
N THR A 295 12.60 14.43 -1.67
CA THR A 295 11.84 15.71 -1.66
C THR A 295 12.50 16.71 -0.71
N VAL A 296 11.99 17.95 -0.67
CA VAL A 296 12.53 19.05 0.15
C VAL A 296 12.62 18.72 1.64
N HIS A 297 11.68 17.93 2.18
CA HIS A 297 11.59 17.66 3.62
C HIS A 297 11.94 16.22 4.01
N GLY A 298 12.50 15.45 3.09
CA GLY A 298 12.83 14.03 3.25
C GLY A 298 12.39 13.20 2.05
N GLU A 299 12.48 11.88 2.15
CA GLU A 299 12.04 10.99 1.08
C GLU A 299 10.54 10.70 1.19
N SER A 300 9.82 10.90 0.09
CA SER A 300 8.44 10.44 -0.06
C SER A 300 8.46 8.99 -0.49
N ILE A 301 7.81 8.12 0.25
CA ILE A 301 7.68 6.70 -0.10
C ILE A 301 6.24 6.42 -0.55
N VAL A 302 6.10 5.76 -1.69
CA VAL A 302 4.84 5.20 -2.17
C VAL A 302 4.96 3.69 -2.25
N MET A 303 4.01 2.97 -1.66
CA MET A 303 3.92 1.52 -1.76
C MET A 303 2.63 1.15 -2.48
N ARG A 304 2.73 0.51 -3.65
CA ARG A 304 1.57 -0.03 -4.37
C ARG A 304 1.34 -1.47 -3.95
N ILE A 305 0.15 -1.76 -3.42
CA ILE A 305 -0.24 -3.09 -2.98
C ILE A 305 -0.72 -3.88 -4.19
N LEU A 306 -0.07 -5.01 -4.47
CA LEU A 306 -0.44 -5.96 -5.52
C LEU A 306 -1.03 -7.21 -4.86
N ASP A 307 -2.32 -7.41 -5.06
CA ASP A 307 -3.03 -8.60 -4.61
C ASP A 307 -2.99 -9.67 -5.72
N LYS A 308 -2.12 -10.67 -5.55
CA LYS A 308 -1.89 -11.73 -6.54
C LYS A 308 -3.14 -12.59 -6.83
N GLU A 309 -4.14 -12.59 -5.96
CA GLU A 309 -5.36 -13.41 -6.10
C GLU A 309 -6.54 -12.67 -6.74
N GLY A 310 -6.47 -11.34 -6.89
CA GLY A 310 -7.60 -10.50 -7.28
C GLY A 310 -8.09 -10.63 -8.73
N LEU A 311 -7.63 -11.65 -9.47
CA LEU A 311 -7.76 -11.72 -10.92
C LEU A 311 -8.69 -12.80 -11.47
N THR A 312 -9.64 -13.27 -10.67
CA THR A 312 -10.81 -14.04 -11.15
C THR A 312 -11.98 -13.14 -11.56
N LEU A 313 -11.73 -11.88 -11.94
CA LEU A 313 -12.77 -10.99 -12.46
C LEU A 313 -13.15 -11.46 -13.86
N GLY A 314 -14.28 -12.16 -13.98
CA GLY A 314 -14.91 -12.42 -15.26
C GLY A 314 -15.38 -11.12 -15.92
N LEU A 315 -15.54 -11.15 -17.25
CA LEU A 315 -16.10 -10.02 -18.02
C LEU A 315 -17.37 -9.39 -17.38
N PRO A 316 -18.31 -10.16 -16.80
CA PRO A 316 -19.50 -9.60 -16.13
C PRO A 316 -19.20 -8.70 -14.93
N GLU A 317 -18.09 -8.91 -14.24
CA GLU A 317 -17.75 -8.20 -13.00
C GLU A 317 -17.13 -6.81 -13.26
N LEU A 318 -16.73 -6.55 -14.51
CA LEU A 318 -16.16 -5.26 -14.95
C LEU A 318 -17.19 -4.12 -14.97
N GLY A 319 -18.49 -4.45 -14.98
CA GLY A 319 -19.59 -3.49 -14.94
C GLY A 319 -20.22 -3.18 -16.30
N PHE A 320 -20.09 -4.07 -17.28
CA PHE A 320 -20.86 -3.98 -18.52
C PHE A 320 -22.35 -4.19 -18.26
N PHE A 321 -23.20 -3.45 -18.97
CA PHE A 321 -24.61 -3.84 -19.09
C PHE A 321 -24.73 -4.91 -20.17
N SER A 322 -25.83 -5.68 -20.14
CA SER A 322 -25.97 -6.90 -20.94
C SER A 322 -25.80 -6.69 -22.46
N ASP A 323 -26.23 -5.53 -22.96
CA ASP A 323 -26.10 -5.15 -24.37
C ASP A 323 -24.65 -4.80 -24.76
N ASP A 324 -23.96 -4.07 -23.89
CA ASP A 324 -22.54 -3.73 -24.06
C ASP A 324 -21.67 -5.00 -23.93
N ALA A 325 -21.98 -5.87 -22.97
CA ALA A 325 -21.32 -7.17 -22.78
C ALA A 325 -21.46 -8.03 -24.04
N GLY A 326 -22.67 -8.23 -24.55
CA GLY A 326 -22.89 -9.02 -25.77
C GLY A 326 -22.21 -8.41 -27.01
N THR A 327 -22.09 -7.09 -27.09
CA THR A 327 -21.32 -6.44 -28.15
C THR A 327 -19.82 -6.73 -28.01
N PHE A 328 -19.29 -6.56 -26.81
CA PHE A 328 -17.87 -6.75 -26.53
C PHE A 328 -17.43 -8.21 -26.66
N GLU A 329 -18.23 -9.18 -26.19
CA GLU A 329 -18.00 -10.62 -26.34
C GLU A 329 -17.88 -11.04 -27.82
N ARG A 330 -18.71 -10.47 -28.71
CA ARG A 330 -18.60 -10.70 -30.15
C ARG A 330 -17.29 -10.13 -30.70
N LEU A 331 -16.90 -8.93 -30.29
CA LEU A 331 -15.68 -8.25 -30.77
C LEU A 331 -14.41 -8.99 -30.36
N ILE A 332 -14.30 -9.43 -29.10
CA ILE A 332 -13.12 -10.15 -28.61
C ILE A 332 -12.98 -11.56 -29.20
N SER A 333 -14.06 -12.11 -29.77
CA SER A 333 -14.09 -13.44 -30.38
C SER A 333 -13.80 -13.45 -31.88
N LEU A 334 -13.60 -12.27 -32.49
CA LEU A 334 -13.24 -12.15 -33.90
C LEU A 334 -11.92 -12.89 -34.21
N PRO A 335 -11.76 -13.41 -35.45
CA PRO A 335 -10.55 -14.15 -35.83
C PRO A 335 -9.33 -13.23 -35.92
N ASP A 336 -9.53 -11.98 -36.36
CA ASP A 336 -8.45 -11.04 -36.63
C ASP A 336 -8.88 -9.58 -36.46
N GLY A 337 -7.88 -8.71 -36.37
CA GLY A 337 -8.04 -7.27 -36.24
C GLY A 337 -7.47 -6.73 -34.94
N ILE A 338 -7.56 -5.42 -34.75
CA ILE A 338 -7.10 -4.72 -33.56
C ILE A 338 -8.29 -4.31 -32.70
N LEU A 339 -8.22 -4.63 -31.40
CA LEU A 339 -9.10 -4.09 -30.37
C LEU A 339 -8.27 -3.27 -29.38
N LEU A 340 -8.64 -2.00 -29.22
CA LEU A 340 -7.94 -1.06 -28.34
C LEU A 340 -8.77 -0.77 -27.10
N VAL A 341 -8.16 -0.87 -25.93
CA VAL A 341 -8.72 -0.33 -24.68
C VAL A 341 -8.00 0.97 -24.34
N THR A 342 -8.75 2.06 -24.20
CA THR A 342 -8.19 3.38 -24.01
C THR A 342 -8.65 4.04 -22.71
N GLY A 343 -7.88 5.02 -22.25
CA GLY A 343 -8.14 5.76 -21.03
C GLY A 343 -6.84 6.08 -20.28
N PRO A 344 -6.88 6.92 -19.23
CA PRO A 344 -5.65 7.28 -18.52
C PRO A 344 -5.11 6.16 -17.65
N THR A 345 -4.04 6.48 -16.92
CA THR A 345 -3.52 5.62 -15.85
C THR A 345 -4.61 5.40 -14.79
N GLY A 346 -4.75 4.16 -14.33
CA GLY A 346 -5.72 3.79 -13.31
C GLY A 346 -7.17 3.66 -13.78
N SER A 347 -7.45 3.74 -15.09
CA SER A 347 -8.81 3.54 -15.62
C SER A 347 -9.24 2.07 -15.72
N GLY A 348 -8.36 1.12 -15.36
CA GLY A 348 -8.66 -0.33 -15.39
C GLY A 348 -8.42 -1.01 -16.74
N LYS A 349 -7.63 -0.44 -17.65
CA LYS A 349 -7.35 -1.00 -18.98
C LYS A 349 -6.79 -2.42 -18.92
N THR A 350 -5.75 -2.63 -18.12
CA THR A 350 -5.10 -3.95 -17.95
C THR A 350 -6.07 -4.96 -17.37
N THR A 351 -6.89 -4.57 -16.37
CA THR A 351 -7.93 -5.42 -15.80
C THR A 351 -8.94 -5.87 -16.85
N THR A 352 -9.40 -4.95 -17.71
CA THR A 352 -10.32 -5.29 -18.78
C THR A 352 -9.68 -6.21 -19.82
N LEU A 353 -8.45 -5.90 -20.26
CA LEU A 353 -7.72 -6.77 -21.20
C LEU A 353 -7.52 -8.18 -20.62
N TYR A 354 -7.14 -8.29 -19.36
CA TYR A 354 -7.00 -9.58 -18.70
C TYR A 354 -8.33 -10.33 -18.60
N GLY A 355 -9.44 -9.63 -18.33
CA GLY A 355 -10.79 -10.20 -18.37
C GLY A 355 -11.16 -10.73 -19.76
N CYS A 356 -10.81 -9.99 -20.84
CA CYS A 356 -10.97 -10.45 -22.22
C CYS A 356 -10.15 -11.71 -22.50
N LEU A 357 -8.86 -11.66 -22.15
CA LEU A 357 -7.94 -12.76 -22.39
C LEU A 357 -8.38 -14.02 -21.64
N HIS A 358 -8.83 -13.88 -20.39
CA HIS A 358 -9.37 -14.97 -19.61
C HIS A 358 -10.63 -15.58 -20.26
N PHE A 359 -11.54 -14.76 -20.77
CA PHE A 359 -12.76 -15.23 -21.44
C PHE A 359 -12.46 -16.04 -22.73
N ILE A 360 -11.46 -15.62 -23.50
CA ILE A 360 -11.07 -16.30 -24.75
C ILE A 360 -9.97 -17.36 -24.57
N ASN A 361 -9.49 -17.57 -23.35
CA ASN A 361 -8.46 -18.54 -23.03
C ASN A 361 -9.01 -19.96 -23.15
N LYS A 362 -8.76 -20.58 -24.30
CA LYS A 362 -9.20 -21.94 -24.62
C LYS A 362 -8.02 -22.76 -25.14
N PRO A 363 -7.96 -24.08 -24.88
CA PRO A 363 -6.84 -24.92 -25.30
C PRO A 363 -6.57 -24.96 -26.81
N ASP A 364 -7.57 -24.62 -27.63
CA ASP A 364 -7.47 -24.55 -29.10
C ASP A 364 -6.87 -23.24 -29.62
N ARG A 365 -6.49 -22.31 -28.73
CA ARG A 365 -5.93 -21.00 -29.10
C ARG A 365 -4.64 -20.71 -28.35
N LYS A 366 -3.58 -20.35 -29.06
CA LYS A 366 -2.32 -19.87 -28.47
C LYS A 366 -2.40 -18.36 -28.26
N ILE A 367 -2.31 -17.94 -27.00
CA ILE A 367 -2.30 -16.54 -26.58
C ILE A 367 -0.90 -16.19 -26.07
N ILE A 368 -0.34 -15.07 -26.56
CA ILE A 368 0.95 -14.55 -26.10
C ILE A 368 0.83 -13.05 -25.83
N THR A 369 1.42 -12.55 -24.74
CA THR A 369 1.42 -11.13 -24.39
C THR A 369 2.83 -10.57 -24.28
N VAL A 370 2.98 -9.26 -24.50
CA VAL A 370 4.17 -8.48 -24.10
C VAL A 370 3.75 -7.32 -23.21
N GLU A 371 4.38 -7.16 -22.05
CA GLU A 371 3.92 -6.26 -20.98
C GLU A 371 5.08 -5.59 -20.22
N ASP A 372 4.86 -4.38 -19.71
CA ASP A 372 5.87 -3.57 -19.00
C ASP A 372 5.33 -3.00 -17.67
N PRO A 373 5.45 -3.72 -16.54
CA PRO A 373 5.77 -5.13 -16.41
C PRO A 373 4.51 -6.02 -16.50
N VAL A 374 4.71 -7.35 -16.42
CA VAL A 374 3.59 -8.29 -16.19
C VAL A 374 3.00 -8.05 -14.80
N GLU A 375 1.73 -7.69 -14.73
CA GLU A 375 1.07 -7.36 -13.45
C GLU A 375 0.66 -8.62 -12.68
N TYR A 376 0.12 -9.62 -13.38
CA TYR A 376 -0.27 -10.91 -12.80
C TYR A 376 -0.02 -12.04 -13.78
N GLN A 377 0.22 -13.24 -13.24
CA GLN A 377 0.39 -14.44 -14.04
C GLN A 377 -0.97 -15.04 -14.42
N LEU A 378 -1.25 -15.13 -15.71
CA LEU A 378 -2.44 -15.71 -16.28
C LEU A 378 -2.17 -17.17 -16.68
N ASN A 379 -2.83 -18.11 -16.01
CA ASN A 379 -2.71 -19.52 -16.36
C ASN A 379 -3.21 -19.76 -17.81
N GLY A 380 -2.46 -20.55 -18.58
CA GLY A 380 -2.74 -20.85 -19.99
C GLY A 380 -2.28 -19.79 -20.99
N ILE A 381 -1.68 -18.68 -20.54
CA ILE A 381 -1.23 -17.59 -21.40
C ILE A 381 0.29 -17.39 -21.24
N ASN A 382 1.00 -17.25 -22.36
CA ASN A 382 2.44 -16.97 -22.33
C ASN A 382 2.66 -15.46 -22.22
N GLN A 383 3.22 -14.98 -21.11
CA GLN A 383 3.43 -13.55 -20.88
C GLN A 383 4.92 -13.19 -20.92
N VAL A 384 5.29 -12.25 -21.80
CA VAL A 384 6.67 -11.80 -22.00
C VAL A 384 6.86 -10.42 -21.34
N PRO A 385 7.70 -10.29 -20.30
CA PRO A 385 8.02 -8.98 -19.75
C PRO A 385 8.97 -8.21 -20.68
N VAL A 386 8.75 -6.90 -20.82
CA VAL A 386 9.72 -5.97 -21.41
C VAL A 386 10.96 -5.90 -20.52
N ARG A 387 12.13 -5.99 -21.14
CA ARG A 387 13.45 -5.89 -20.50
C ARG A 387 14.38 -5.05 -21.36
N ALA A 388 14.28 -3.73 -21.18
CA ALA A 388 15.01 -2.76 -21.99
C ALA A 388 16.54 -2.88 -21.83
N ASP A 389 17.01 -3.31 -20.65
CA ASP A 389 18.42 -3.58 -20.31
C ASP A 389 19.09 -4.59 -21.25
N VAL A 390 18.32 -5.54 -21.78
CA VAL A 390 18.80 -6.57 -22.71
C VAL A 390 18.18 -6.46 -24.11
N GLY A 391 17.56 -5.33 -24.44
CA GLY A 391 16.97 -5.06 -25.76
C GLY A 391 15.64 -5.76 -26.05
N MET A 392 14.98 -6.33 -25.03
CA MET A 392 13.62 -6.88 -25.16
C MET A 392 12.59 -5.75 -25.02
N THR A 393 12.37 -4.99 -26.10
CA THR A 393 11.38 -3.91 -26.20
C THR A 393 10.03 -4.44 -26.66
N PHE A 394 8.97 -3.61 -26.61
CA PHE A 394 7.65 -3.97 -27.16
C PHE A 394 7.75 -4.45 -28.63
N ALA A 395 8.43 -3.69 -29.48
CA ALA A 395 8.60 -4.04 -30.89
C ALA A 395 9.39 -5.35 -31.10
N SER A 396 10.50 -5.55 -30.37
CA SER A 396 11.32 -6.76 -30.55
C SER A 396 10.61 -8.02 -30.02
N ALA A 397 9.96 -7.92 -28.87
CA ALA A 397 9.13 -8.98 -28.31
C ALA A 397 7.96 -9.33 -29.23
N LEU A 398 7.21 -8.33 -29.72
CA LEU A 398 6.07 -8.56 -30.61
C LEU A 398 6.49 -9.28 -31.90
N ARG A 399 7.61 -8.90 -32.53
CA ARG A 399 8.15 -9.64 -33.69
C ARG A 399 8.48 -11.09 -33.35
N ALA A 400 9.04 -11.36 -32.17
CA ALA A 400 9.36 -12.71 -31.73
C ALA A 400 8.09 -13.53 -31.46
N MET A 401 7.06 -12.92 -30.85
CA MET A 401 5.76 -13.53 -30.60
C MET A 401 5.08 -13.99 -31.89
N LEU A 402 5.15 -13.21 -32.97
CA LEU A 402 4.55 -13.61 -34.26
C LEU A 402 5.20 -14.85 -34.88
N ARG A 403 6.46 -15.16 -34.56
CA ARG A 403 7.13 -16.39 -34.99
C ARG A 403 6.77 -17.62 -34.15
N GLN A 404 5.98 -17.43 -33.08
CA GLN A 404 5.51 -18.51 -32.22
C GLN A 404 4.18 -19.12 -32.67
N ALA A 405 3.69 -18.77 -33.87
CA ALA A 405 2.37 -19.16 -34.38
C ALA A 405 1.22 -18.89 -33.37
N PRO A 406 1.06 -17.65 -32.86
CA PRO A 406 -0.04 -17.30 -31.99
C PRO A 406 -1.36 -17.19 -32.77
N ASN A 407 -2.49 -17.34 -32.10
CA ASN A 407 -3.79 -16.91 -32.62
C ASN A 407 -4.10 -15.48 -32.17
N ILE A 408 -3.74 -15.18 -30.92
CA ILE A 408 -4.04 -13.92 -30.25
C ILE A 408 -2.73 -13.37 -29.69
N VAL A 409 -2.50 -12.07 -29.91
CA VAL A 409 -1.41 -11.33 -29.29
C VAL A 409 -1.96 -10.16 -28.48
N MET A 410 -1.36 -9.91 -27.31
CA MET A 410 -1.62 -8.69 -26.54
C MET A 410 -0.34 -7.89 -26.39
N VAL A 411 -0.41 -6.61 -26.72
CA VAL A 411 0.68 -5.65 -26.55
C VAL A 411 0.26 -4.68 -25.46
N GLY A 412 1.00 -4.59 -24.36
CA GLY A 412 0.63 -3.79 -23.19
C GLY A 412 0.19 -2.38 -23.57
N GLU A 413 0.91 -1.73 -24.49
CA GLU A 413 0.52 -0.46 -25.08
C GLU A 413 1.25 -0.20 -26.41
N ILE A 414 0.66 0.66 -27.25
CA ILE A 414 1.29 1.16 -28.47
C ILE A 414 1.74 2.61 -28.23
N ARG A 415 3.05 2.81 -28.06
CA ARG A 415 3.65 4.15 -27.82
C ARG A 415 4.22 4.78 -29.09
N ASP A 416 4.74 3.96 -29.99
CA ASP A 416 5.54 4.38 -31.15
C ASP A 416 5.05 3.74 -32.45
N LEU A 417 5.54 4.27 -33.57
CA LEU A 417 5.17 3.85 -34.92
C LEU A 417 5.59 2.40 -35.19
N GLU A 418 6.79 2.02 -34.74
CA GLU A 418 7.34 0.69 -34.98
C GLU A 418 6.42 -0.40 -34.40
N THR A 419 6.02 -0.25 -33.14
CA THR A 419 5.10 -1.16 -32.46
C THR A 419 3.72 -1.16 -33.13
N ALA A 420 3.23 0.02 -33.54
CA ALA A 420 1.95 0.15 -34.23
C ALA A 420 1.93 -0.57 -35.59
N GLU A 421 2.98 -0.42 -36.39
CA GLU A 421 3.10 -1.08 -37.70
C GLU A 421 3.14 -2.60 -37.58
N ILE A 422 3.87 -3.14 -36.60
CA ILE A 422 3.92 -4.58 -36.37
C ILE A 422 2.55 -5.10 -35.93
N ALA A 423 1.85 -4.40 -35.02
CA ALA A 423 0.50 -4.76 -34.58
C ALA A 423 -0.51 -4.77 -35.75
N ILE A 424 -0.43 -3.78 -36.63
CA ILE A 424 -1.27 -3.72 -37.84
C ILE A 424 -0.97 -4.87 -38.79
N ASN A 425 0.30 -5.14 -39.07
CA ASN A 425 0.69 -6.25 -39.94
C ASN A 425 0.26 -7.60 -39.35
N ALA A 426 0.37 -7.78 -38.04
CA ALA A 426 -0.15 -8.96 -37.34
C ALA A 426 -1.66 -9.10 -37.56
N SER A 427 -2.42 -8.02 -37.41
CA SER A 427 -3.87 -8.04 -37.61
C SER A 427 -4.28 -8.39 -39.04
N LEU A 428 -3.58 -7.84 -40.03
CA LEU A 428 -3.83 -8.11 -41.45
C LEU A 428 -3.40 -9.52 -41.89
N THR A 429 -2.59 -10.20 -41.09
CA THR A 429 -2.13 -11.58 -41.32
C THR A 429 -2.93 -12.61 -40.53
N GLY A 430 -4.11 -12.24 -40.03
CA GLY A 430 -5.06 -13.18 -39.42
C GLY A 430 -4.90 -13.36 -37.90
N HIS A 431 -4.25 -12.41 -37.21
CA HIS A 431 -4.12 -12.43 -35.75
C HIS A 431 -5.11 -11.46 -35.11
N MET A 432 -5.70 -11.86 -33.99
CA MET A 432 -6.41 -10.92 -33.12
C MET A 432 -5.41 -10.21 -32.21
N VAL A 433 -5.41 -8.88 -32.23
CA VAL A 433 -4.45 -8.04 -31.52
C VAL A 433 -5.18 -7.19 -30.48
N PHE A 434 -4.79 -7.35 -29.22
CA PHE A 434 -5.24 -6.51 -28.12
C PHE A 434 -4.16 -5.50 -27.75
N SER A 435 -4.53 -4.23 -27.52
CA SER A 435 -3.58 -3.27 -26.97
C SER A 435 -4.26 -2.12 -26.24
N THR A 436 -3.45 -1.22 -25.68
CA THR A 436 -3.93 0.00 -25.03
C THR A 436 -3.35 1.27 -25.65
N LEU A 437 -4.11 2.35 -25.55
CA LEU A 437 -3.68 3.72 -25.84
C LEU A 437 -4.11 4.67 -24.71
N HIS A 438 -3.41 5.79 -24.60
CA HIS A 438 -3.74 6.86 -23.65
C HIS A 438 -4.57 7.97 -24.32
N THR A 439 -5.78 7.66 -24.75
CA THR A 439 -6.76 8.64 -25.25
C THR A 439 -7.90 8.83 -24.24
N ASN A 440 -8.56 9.99 -24.28
CA ASN A 440 -9.67 10.30 -23.37
C ASN A 440 -11.02 9.74 -23.83
N ASP A 441 -11.14 9.38 -25.10
CA ASP A 441 -12.35 8.89 -25.73
C ASP A 441 -11.99 7.83 -26.79
N ALA A 442 -13.00 7.08 -27.24
CA ALA A 442 -12.80 5.92 -28.10
C ALA A 442 -12.50 6.29 -29.56
N PRO A 443 -13.24 7.21 -30.22
CA PRO A 443 -12.88 7.68 -31.56
C PRO A 443 -11.48 8.31 -31.65
N GLY A 444 -11.01 8.96 -30.57
CA GLY A 444 -9.67 9.53 -30.48
C GLY A 444 -8.54 8.51 -30.64
N ALA A 445 -8.81 7.22 -30.45
CA ALA A 445 -7.85 6.15 -30.74
C ALA A 445 -7.41 6.14 -32.22
N VAL A 446 -8.33 6.42 -33.14
CA VAL A 446 -8.05 6.52 -34.58
C VAL A 446 -7.05 7.64 -34.83
N THR A 447 -7.35 8.84 -34.33
CA THR A 447 -6.49 10.01 -34.49
C THR A 447 -5.12 9.77 -33.87
N ARG A 448 -5.07 9.13 -32.69
CA ARG A 448 -3.79 8.82 -32.03
C ARG A 448 -2.91 7.87 -32.86
N LEU A 449 -3.48 6.85 -33.50
CA LEU A 449 -2.71 5.98 -34.40
C LEU A 449 -2.17 6.75 -35.61
N ILE A 450 -2.99 7.64 -36.18
CA ILE A 450 -2.57 8.49 -37.31
C ILE A 450 -1.46 9.46 -36.89
N ASP A 451 -1.58 10.10 -35.73
CA ASP A 451 -0.59 11.03 -35.17
C ASP A 451 0.76 10.35 -34.86
N ILE A 452 0.72 9.07 -34.46
CA ILE A 452 1.94 8.25 -34.28
C ILE A 452 2.63 7.97 -35.63
N GLY A 453 1.91 8.10 -36.76
CA GLY A 453 2.43 7.96 -38.12
C GLY A 453 1.80 6.83 -38.93
N VAL A 454 0.80 6.14 -38.38
CA VAL A 454 0.09 5.07 -39.11
C VAL A 454 -0.76 5.68 -40.22
N LYS A 455 -0.67 5.11 -41.42
CA LYS A 455 -1.48 5.58 -42.56
C LYS A 455 -2.99 5.31 -42.33
N PRO A 456 -3.90 6.27 -42.62
CA PRO A 456 -5.33 6.12 -42.34
C PRO A 456 -5.96 4.85 -42.94
N PHE A 457 -5.57 4.46 -44.16
CA PHE A 457 -6.09 3.24 -44.78
C PHE A 457 -5.76 1.98 -43.97
N LEU A 458 -4.56 1.90 -43.36
CA LEU A 458 -4.18 0.77 -42.52
C LEU A 458 -5.03 0.72 -41.26
N VAL A 459 -5.29 1.87 -40.63
CA VAL A 459 -6.18 1.96 -39.47
C VAL A 459 -7.59 1.49 -39.84
N SER A 460 -8.11 1.95 -40.99
CA SER A 460 -9.46 1.59 -41.45
C SER A 460 -9.65 0.09 -41.65
N THR A 461 -8.64 -0.62 -42.15
CA THR A 461 -8.74 -2.06 -42.44
C THR A 461 -8.40 -2.95 -41.24
N SER A 462 -7.61 -2.46 -40.28
CA SER A 462 -7.13 -3.25 -39.14
C SER A 462 -7.96 -3.07 -37.86
N LEU A 463 -8.45 -1.86 -37.57
CA LEU A 463 -9.15 -1.57 -36.33
C LEU A 463 -10.58 -2.15 -36.36
N ARG A 464 -10.92 -2.99 -35.38
CA ARG A 464 -12.28 -3.54 -35.20
C ARG A 464 -13.09 -2.71 -34.22
N ALA A 465 -12.46 -2.32 -33.12
CA ALA A 465 -13.08 -1.48 -32.11
C ALA A 465 -12.04 -0.75 -31.26
N ALA A 466 -12.46 0.40 -30.73
CA ALA A 466 -11.80 1.05 -29.60
C ALA A 466 -12.81 1.18 -28.46
N MET A 467 -12.38 0.93 -27.22
CA MET A 467 -13.20 1.11 -26.04
C MET A 467 -12.52 2.07 -25.07
N ALA A 468 -13.09 3.24 -24.85
CA ALA A 468 -12.64 4.14 -23.80
C ALA A 468 -13.27 3.75 -22.47
N GLN A 469 -12.48 3.83 -21.39
CA GLN A 469 -12.87 3.40 -20.07
C GLN A 469 -12.47 4.40 -18.98
N ARG A 470 -13.34 4.55 -17.98
CA ARG A 470 -13.07 5.15 -16.67
C ARG A 470 -13.61 4.25 -15.55
N LEU A 471 -13.14 4.44 -14.32
CA LEU A 471 -13.68 3.75 -13.15
C LEU A 471 -14.46 4.73 -12.29
N VAL A 472 -15.70 4.39 -11.96
CA VAL A 472 -16.53 5.10 -10.97
C VAL A 472 -16.68 4.25 -9.73
N ARG A 473 -16.82 4.90 -8.57
CA ARG A 473 -17.06 4.21 -7.30
C ARG A 473 -18.49 3.68 -7.25
N LYS A 474 -18.66 2.47 -6.72
CA LYS A 474 -19.97 1.83 -6.48
C LYS A 474 -20.55 2.34 -5.17
N ILE A 475 -21.86 2.59 -5.13
CA ILE A 475 -22.56 2.89 -3.88
C ILE A 475 -22.41 1.69 -2.93
N CYS A 476 -22.11 1.96 -1.67
CA CYS A 476 -22.00 0.91 -0.65
C CYS A 476 -23.34 0.18 -0.47
N SER A 477 -23.34 -1.13 -0.65
CA SER A 477 -24.55 -1.97 -0.53
C SER A 477 -25.20 -1.94 0.87
N HIS A 478 -24.42 -1.67 1.92
CA HIS A 478 -24.92 -1.69 3.31
C HIS A 478 -25.58 -0.39 3.76
N CYS A 479 -25.20 0.76 3.19
CA CYS A 479 -25.78 2.07 3.53
C CYS A 479 -26.46 2.75 2.34
N ARG A 480 -26.78 1.97 1.30
CA ARG A 480 -27.54 2.43 0.13
C ARG A 480 -28.94 2.87 0.56
N ARG A 481 -29.30 4.11 0.23
CA ARG A 481 -30.65 4.66 0.42
C ARG A 481 -31.21 5.23 -0.88
N PRO A 482 -32.54 5.17 -1.09
CA PRO A 482 -33.20 5.90 -2.16
C PRO A 482 -32.85 7.39 -2.11
N TYR A 483 -32.68 7.99 -3.28
CA TYR A 483 -32.32 9.39 -3.43
C TYR A 483 -33.23 10.04 -4.47
N VAL A 484 -33.60 11.31 -4.29
CA VAL A 484 -34.34 12.08 -5.30
C VAL A 484 -33.43 13.21 -5.79
N PRO A 485 -32.85 13.10 -6.98
CA PRO A 485 -32.02 14.16 -7.54
C PRO A 485 -32.81 15.44 -7.81
N ASP A 486 -32.15 16.58 -7.65
CA ASP A 486 -32.73 17.86 -8.04
C ASP A 486 -32.65 18.08 -9.56
N SER A 487 -33.33 19.12 -10.04
CA SER A 487 -33.37 19.42 -11.49
C SER A 487 -32.00 19.78 -12.08
N ARG A 488 -31.07 20.33 -11.29
CA ARG A 488 -29.72 20.71 -11.73
C ARG A 488 -28.86 19.46 -11.89
N GLU A 489 -28.95 18.54 -10.94
CA GLU A 489 -28.26 17.25 -10.99
C GLU A 489 -28.72 16.43 -12.20
N LEU A 490 -30.03 16.33 -12.45
CA LEU A 490 -30.57 15.63 -13.63
C LEU A 490 -30.06 16.24 -14.94
N ARG A 491 -30.05 17.58 -15.04
CA ARG A 491 -29.50 18.29 -16.21
C ARG A 491 -28.01 18.03 -16.42
N SER A 492 -27.23 17.84 -15.36
CA SER A 492 -25.77 17.64 -15.48
C SER A 492 -25.39 16.37 -16.27
N LEU A 493 -26.28 15.37 -16.31
CA LEU A 493 -26.14 14.12 -17.05
C LEU A 493 -27.16 13.99 -18.20
N ASN A 494 -27.86 15.08 -18.55
CA ASN A 494 -28.91 15.08 -19.57
C ASN A 494 -29.99 14.00 -19.33
N ILE A 495 -30.31 13.70 -18.07
CA ILE A 495 -31.35 12.72 -17.71
C ILE A 495 -32.71 13.38 -17.91
N ASN A 496 -33.50 12.82 -18.83
CA ASN A 496 -34.83 13.37 -19.14
C ASN A 496 -35.90 12.93 -18.12
N PRO A 497 -37.08 13.59 -18.08
CA PRO A 497 -38.12 13.27 -17.12
C PRO A 497 -38.64 11.83 -17.18
N ALA A 498 -38.70 11.23 -18.38
CA ALA A 498 -39.16 9.84 -18.55
C ALA A 498 -38.15 8.85 -17.94
N GLN A 499 -36.85 9.06 -18.18
CA GLN A 499 -35.78 8.28 -17.57
C GLN A 499 -35.81 8.44 -16.05
N SER A 500 -35.94 9.68 -15.56
CA SER A 500 -36.02 9.99 -14.12
C SER A 500 -37.21 9.29 -13.45
N ALA A 501 -38.38 9.25 -14.09
CA ALA A 501 -39.56 8.58 -13.55
C ALA A 501 -39.40 7.06 -13.39
N SER A 502 -38.62 6.42 -14.27
CA SER A 502 -38.32 4.98 -14.21
C SER A 502 -37.05 4.63 -13.42
N ALA A 503 -36.32 5.63 -12.94
CA ALA A 503 -35.01 5.43 -12.34
C ALA A 503 -35.10 5.01 -10.86
N THR A 504 -34.14 4.20 -10.44
CA THR A 504 -33.93 3.78 -9.05
C THR A 504 -32.70 4.46 -8.46
N PHE A 505 -32.72 5.80 -8.41
CA PHE A 505 -31.61 6.58 -7.86
C PHE A 505 -31.31 6.20 -6.41
N ALA A 506 -30.02 6.19 -6.08
CA ALA A 506 -29.56 5.91 -4.74
C ALA A 506 -28.31 6.71 -4.39
N LYS A 507 -28.07 6.91 -3.09
CA LYS A 507 -26.82 7.41 -2.51
C LYS A 507 -26.42 6.53 -1.31
N GLY A 508 -25.17 6.62 -0.90
CA GLY A 508 -24.68 5.94 0.30
C GLY A 508 -24.50 6.93 1.44
N ASP A 509 -25.13 6.70 2.58
CA ASP A 509 -25.06 7.60 3.75
C ASP A 509 -23.72 7.55 4.51
N GLY A 510 -22.92 6.52 4.23
CA GLY A 510 -21.72 6.18 5.01
C GLY A 510 -22.03 5.23 6.17
N CYS A 511 -21.18 4.22 6.36
CA CYS A 511 -21.24 3.28 7.48
C CYS A 511 -19.85 2.66 7.73
N GLY A 512 -19.71 1.84 8.77
CA GLY A 512 -18.45 1.16 9.09
C GLY A 512 -17.88 0.33 7.93
N HIS A 513 -18.73 -0.32 7.13
CA HIS A 513 -18.29 -1.16 5.99
C HIS A 513 -17.63 -0.38 4.85
N CYS A 514 -17.92 0.91 4.73
CA CYS A 514 -17.33 1.80 3.72
C CYS A 514 -16.49 2.91 4.34
N ASN A 515 -16.14 2.80 5.62
CA ASN A 515 -15.42 3.83 6.38
C ASN A 515 -16.05 5.22 6.22
N SER A 516 -17.39 5.28 6.33
CA SER A 516 -18.18 6.51 6.22
C SER A 516 -18.10 7.25 4.88
N THR A 517 -17.55 6.65 3.81
CA THR A 517 -17.45 7.31 2.49
C THR A 517 -18.73 7.27 1.66
N GLY A 518 -19.63 6.31 1.94
CA GLY A 518 -20.81 6.03 1.11
C GLY A 518 -20.53 5.13 -0.11
N TYR A 519 -19.26 4.80 -0.38
CA TYR A 519 -18.85 4.02 -1.54
C TYR A 519 -18.05 2.77 -1.16
N ARG A 520 -18.18 1.70 -1.93
CA ARG A 520 -17.39 0.47 -1.72
C ARG A 520 -17.11 -0.24 -3.04
N GLY A 521 -15.86 -0.22 -3.48
CA GLY A 521 -15.43 -0.82 -4.74
C GLY A 521 -15.70 0.09 -5.94
N ARG A 522 -15.30 -0.39 -7.13
CA ARG A 522 -15.37 0.34 -8.40
C ARG A 522 -16.01 -0.49 -9.50
N MET A 523 -16.51 0.18 -10.54
CA MET A 523 -16.90 -0.41 -11.83
C MET A 523 -16.45 0.47 -12.98
N GLY A 524 -16.32 -0.14 -14.16
CA GLY A 524 -16.09 0.61 -15.39
C GLY A 524 -17.33 1.39 -15.84
N ILE A 525 -17.09 2.51 -16.52
CA ILE A 525 -18.00 3.13 -17.48
C ILE A 525 -17.32 3.11 -18.85
N PHE A 526 -18.07 2.83 -19.90
CA PHE A 526 -17.51 2.46 -21.19
C PHE A 526 -18.10 3.27 -22.33
N GLU A 527 -17.26 3.56 -23.32
CA GLU A 527 -17.66 4.05 -24.64
C GLU A 527 -17.07 3.10 -25.68
N ILE A 528 -17.93 2.36 -26.37
CA ILE A 528 -17.54 1.30 -27.30
C ILE A 528 -17.72 1.81 -28.73
N PHE A 529 -16.61 2.19 -29.37
CA PHE A 529 -16.56 2.62 -30.75
C PHE A 529 -16.30 1.42 -31.66
N VAL A 530 -17.34 0.96 -32.35
CA VAL A 530 -17.27 -0.16 -33.30
C VAL A 530 -17.00 0.35 -34.71
N VAL A 531 -16.01 -0.23 -35.38
CA VAL A 531 -15.62 0.15 -36.74
C VAL A 531 -16.39 -0.72 -37.75
N ASN A 532 -17.47 -0.17 -38.30
CA ASN A 532 -18.21 -0.77 -39.41
C ASN A 532 -17.78 -0.17 -40.77
N GLU A 533 -18.33 -0.66 -41.88
CA GLU A 533 -17.96 -0.23 -43.24
C GLU A 533 -18.02 1.29 -43.45
N GLU A 534 -19.03 1.95 -42.89
CA GLU A 534 -19.17 3.41 -43.00
C GLU A 534 -18.08 4.16 -42.22
N ILE A 535 -17.82 3.73 -41.00
CA ILE A 535 -16.74 4.28 -40.18
C ILE A 535 -15.39 3.99 -40.84
N GLN A 536 -15.18 2.81 -41.42
CA GLN A 536 -13.96 2.48 -42.17
C GLN A 536 -13.74 3.46 -43.31
N LYS A 537 -14.76 3.74 -44.12
CA LYS A 537 -14.68 4.71 -45.21
C LYS A 537 -14.33 6.11 -44.67
N MET A 538 -14.95 6.53 -43.58
CA MET A 538 -14.64 7.83 -42.96
C MET A 538 -13.20 7.89 -42.44
N ILE A 539 -12.67 6.80 -41.86
CA ILE A 539 -11.27 6.72 -41.42
C ILE A 539 -10.35 6.80 -42.65
N TYR A 540 -10.67 6.08 -43.73
CA TYR A 540 -9.91 6.11 -44.98
C TYR A 540 -9.84 7.53 -45.59
N GLU A 541 -10.95 8.26 -45.55
CA GLU A 541 -11.07 9.66 -45.99
C GLU A 541 -10.47 10.67 -44.98
N ASN A 542 -9.87 10.17 -43.88
CA ASN A 542 -9.28 10.96 -42.81
C ASN A 542 -10.27 11.96 -42.18
N ALA A 543 -11.50 11.52 -41.96
CA ALA A 543 -12.52 12.31 -41.29
C ALA A 543 -12.12 12.64 -39.85
N GLY A 544 -12.37 13.89 -39.44
CA GLY A 544 -12.07 14.33 -38.07
C GLY A 544 -12.89 13.60 -37.00
N THR A 545 -12.33 13.52 -35.79
CA THR A 545 -12.88 12.79 -34.63
C THR A 545 -14.32 13.16 -34.31
N ALA A 546 -14.70 14.43 -34.46
CA ALA A 546 -16.07 14.89 -34.21
C ALA A 546 -17.10 14.23 -35.15
N LYS A 547 -16.77 14.13 -36.44
CA LYS A 547 -17.63 13.46 -37.44
C LYS A 547 -17.72 11.96 -37.20
N LEU A 548 -16.59 11.32 -36.87
CA LEU A 548 -16.56 9.90 -36.50
C LEU A 548 -17.45 9.63 -35.28
N ARG A 549 -17.37 10.49 -34.25
CA ARG A 549 -18.19 10.40 -33.05
C ARG A 549 -19.67 10.57 -33.37
N GLU A 550 -20.04 11.59 -34.13
CA GLU A 550 -21.42 11.83 -34.55
C GLU A 550 -21.99 10.62 -35.28
N ARG A 551 -21.26 10.09 -36.27
CA ARG A 551 -21.70 8.92 -37.02
C ARG A 551 -21.81 7.69 -36.12
N ALA A 552 -20.80 7.42 -35.28
CA ALA A 552 -20.86 6.29 -34.36
C ALA A 552 -22.02 6.38 -33.37
N ARG A 553 -22.34 7.58 -32.85
CA ARG A 553 -23.52 7.81 -32.00
C ARG A 553 -24.81 7.51 -32.74
N SER A 554 -24.94 7.95 -34.00
CA SER A 554 -26.10 7.62 -34.84
C SER A 554 -26.24 6.13 -35.15
N LEU A 555 -25.15 5.35 -35.02
CA LEU A 555 -25.10 3.91 -35.18
C LEU A 555 -25.27 3.14 -33.85
N GLY A 556 -25.54 3.84 -32.75
CA GLY A 556 -25.81 3.25 -31.43
C GLY A 556 -24.65 3.27 -30.44
N MET A 557 -23.51 3.90 -30.76
CA MET A 557 -22.47 4.14 -29.76
C MET A 557 -23.00 5.07 -28.66
N ARG A 558 -22.78 4.70 -27.41
CA ARG A 558 -23.02 5.56 -26.26
C ARG A 558 -21.73 6.19 -25.78
N THR A 559 -21.78 7.45 -25.38
CA THR A 559 -20.65 8.13 -24.74
C THR A 559 -20.41 7.54 -23.34
N MET A 560 -19.21 7.72 -22.80
CA MET A 560 -18.92 7.28 -21.42
C MET A 560 -19.87 7.96 -20.40
N ARG A 561 -20.29 9.20 -20.67
CA ARG A 561 -21.22 9.94 -19.81
C ARG A 561 -22.64 9.36 -19.89
N GLU A 562 -23.09 8.98 -21.09
CA GLU A 562 -24.39 8.30 -21.27
C GLU A 562 -24.42 6.93 -20.58
N ASP A 563 -23.34 6.15 -20.66
CA ASP A 563 -23.22 4.89 -19.90
C ASP A 563 -23.21 5.13 -18.38
N GLY A 564 -22.49 6.16 -17.92
CA GLY A 564 -22.55 6.62 -16.54
C GLY A 564 -23.97 6.98 -16.09
N ALA A 565 -24.74 7.69 -16.92
CA ALA A 565 -26.12 8.05 -16.62
C ALA A 565 -27.03 6.81 -16.48
N ARG A 566 -26.85 5.77 -17.30
CA ARG A 566 -27.55 4.47 -17.16
C ARG A 566 -27.25 3.80 -15.82
N LYS A 567 -26.00 3.88 -15.38
CA LYS A 567 -25.56 3.33 -14.09
C LYS A 567 -26.08 4.13 -12.89
N VAL A 568 -26.19 5.44 -13.02
CA VAL A 568 -26.82 6.32 -12.02
C VAL A 568 -28.32 6.06 -11.90
N THR A 569 -29.02 5.96 -13.03
CA THR A 569 -30.47 5.67 -13.05
C THR A 569 -30.78 4.26 -12.54
N SER A 570 -29.82 3.33 -12.60
CA SER A 570 -29.91 2.01 -11.96
C SER A 570 -29.50 2.00 -10.47
N GLY A 571 -29.08 3.14 -9.92
CA GLY A 571 -28.66 3.29 -8.53
C GLY A 571 -27.42 2.49 -8.15
N LEU A 572 -26.48 2.33 -9.09
CA LEU A 572 -25.18 1.66 -8.90
C LEU A 572 -24.07 2.63 -8.50
N THR A 573 -24.13 3.87 -9.00
CA THR A 573 -23.22 4.98 -8.69
C THR A 573 -24.03 6.28 -8.59
N THR A 574 -23.35 7.39 -8.33
CA THR A 574 -23.95 8.70 -8.08
C THR A 574 -23.68 9.67 -9.23
N ILE A 575 -24.47 10.74 -9.30
CA ILE A 575 -24.33 11.78 -10.32
C ILE A 575 -22.96 12.46 -10.20
N GLU A 576 -22.55 12.73 -8.95
CA GLU A 576 -21.28 13.38 -8.64
C GLU A 576 -20.08 12.58 -9.14
N GLU A 577 -20.10 11.25 -8.98
CA GLU A 577 -19.04 10.37 -9.48
C GLU A 577 -18.90 10.48 -11.00
N VAL A 578 -20.00 10.33 -11.74
CA VAL A 578 -19.98 10.36 -13.21
C VAL A 578 -19.54 11.73 -13.71
N VAL A 579 -20.06 12.81 -13.14
CA VAL A 579 -19.71 14.18 -13.54
C VAL A 579 -18.24 14.48 -13.25
N SER A 580 -17.69 13.98 -12.13
CA SER A 580 -16.30 14.26 -11.74
C SER A 580 -15.26 13.63 -12.68
N ILE A 581 -15.60 12.51 -13.34
CA ILE A 581 -14.64 11.72 -14.14
C ILE A 581 -14.89 11.77 -15.64
N THR A 582 -16.02 12.34 -16.07
CA THR A 582 -16.39 12.49 -17.48
C THR A 582 -16.47 13.96 -17.88
N VAL A 583 -16.12 14.27 -19.12
CA VAL A 583 -16.37 15.59 -19.72
C VAL A 583 -17.82 15.65 -20.21
N GLY A 584 -18.43 16.84 -20.18
CA GLY A 584 -19.75 17.01 -20.77
C GLY A 584 -19.75 16.77 -22.27
N ASP A 585 -20.76 16.03 -22.74
CA ASP A 585 -21.00 15.91 -24.16
C ASP A 585 -21.38 17.30 -24.68
N ALA A 586 -20.65 17.80 -25.68
CA ALA A 586 -21.04 19.02 -26.37
C ALA A 586 -22.42 18.75 -27.01
N SER A 587 -23.43 19.46 -26.51
CA SER A 587 -24.81 19.45 -26.97
C SER A 587 -24.95 20.10 -28.34
#